data_AF-A0A932HMU1-F1
#
_entry.id   AF-A0A932HMU1-F1
#
_cell.length_a   1.000
_cell.length_b   1.000
_cell.length_c   1.000
_cell.angle_alpha   90.00
_cell.angle_beta   90.00
_cell.angle_gamma   90.00
#
_symmetry.space_group_name_H-M   'P 1'
#
loop_
_entity.id
_entity.type
_entity.pdbx_description
1 polymer ?
#
loop_
_entity_poly.entity_id
_entity_poly.type
_entity_poly.pdbx_seq_one_letter_code
_entity_poly.pdbx_strand_id
1 'polypeptide(L)'
;MSVLVRVPTPLRAVTKGQGELKAEAGTIQELIDRLDREYAGIKGRLCEEDGNIRRFINIYVNEEDIRFLQGPATPLKPGDEVSIVPAIAGGTSDGRREKD
;
A
#
# COMPACT_ATOMS: atom_id res chain seq x y z
N MET A 1 6.67 15.43 4.95
CA MET A 1 7.69 14.36 5.08
C MET A 1 7.34 13.28 4.07
N SER A 2 8.11 13.12 2.99
CA SER A 2 7.73 12.23 1.89
C SER A 2 8.26 10.81 2.08
N VAL A 3 7.38 9.83 1.88
CA VAL A 3 7.68 8.40 1.77
C VAL A 3 7.41 7.89 0.36
N LEU A 4 8.06 6.77 0.00
CA LEU A 4 7.77 6.04 -1.23
C LEU A 4 6.77 4.92 -0.94
N VAL A 5 5.67 4.84 -1.68
CA VAL A 5 4.66 3.80 -1.52
C VAL A 5 4.71 2.84 -2.72
N ARG A 6 4.96 1.56 -2.48
CA ARG A 6 4.90 0.50 -3.50
C ARG A 6 3.48 -0.04 -3.60
N VAL A 7 2.91 0.10 -4.79
CA VAL A 7 1.52 -0.29 -5.08
C VAL A 7 1.50 -1.60 -5.88
N PRO A 8 0.89 -2.65 -5.32
CA PRO A 8 0.80 -3.96 -5.96
C PRO A 8 -0.16 -3.89 -7.15
N THR A 9 0.07 -4.73 -8.16
CA THR A 9 -0.71 -4.74 -9.41
C THR A 9 -2.24 -4.69 -9.22
N PRO A 10 -2.85 -5.46 -8.30
CA PRO A 10 -4.31 -5.42 -8.09
C PRO A 10 -4.86 -4.05 -7.65
N LEU A 11 -4.02 -3.22 -7.03
CA LEU A 11 -4.40 -1.87 -6.59
C LEU A 11 -4.08 -0.79 -7.63
N ARG A 12 -3.35 -1.12 -8.70
CA ARG A 12 -2.99 -0.12 -9.72
C ARG A 12 -4.20 0.45 -10.47
N ALA A 13 -5.31 -0.29 -10.52
CA ALA A 13 -6.56 0.20 -11.10
C ALA A 13 -7.11 1.45 -10.38
N VAL A 14 -6.89 1.56 -9.06
CA VAL A 14 -7.32 2.74 -8.27
C VAL A 14 -6.24 3.83 -8.22
N THR A 15 -4.97 3.49 -8.45
CA THR A 15 -3.86 4.45 -8.50
C THR A 15 -3.51 4.92 -9.91
N LYS A 16 -4.48 4.90 -10.85
CA LYS A 16 -4.31 5.34 -12.25
C LYS A 16 -3.14 4.65 -12.97
N GLY A 17 -2.87 3.39 -12.63
CA GLY A 17 -1.78 2.58 -13.19
C GLY A 17 -0.43 2.73 -12.49
N GLN A 18 -0.30 3.63 -11.50
CA GLN A 18 0.98 3.90 -10.84
C GLN A 18 1.35 2.79 -9.86
N GLY A 19 2.55 2.22 -10.04
CA GLY A 19 3.13 1.21 -9.15
C GLY A 19 3.96 1.80 -8.01
N GLU A 20 4.27 3.08 -8.07
CA GLU A 20 5.02 3.84 -7.08
C GLU A 20 4.35 5.19 -6.89
N LEU A 21 4.14 5.59 -5.65
CA LEU A 21 3.59 6.89 -5.29
C LEU A 21 4.51 7.57 -4.28
N LYS A 22 4.56 8.90 -4.32
CA LYS A 22 5.15 9.70 -3.24
C LYS A 22 4.03 10.35 -2.47
N ALA A 23 4.03 10.17 -1.16
CA ALA A 23 3.01 10.75 -0.29
C ALA A 23 3.67 11.34 0.95
N GLU A 24 3.01 12.32 1.56
CA GLU A 24 3.40 12.86 2.85
C GLU A 24 2.48 12.34 3.95
N ALA A 25 3.07 11.70 4.95
CA ALA A 25 2.36 11.15 6.11
C ALA A 25 3.31 10.98 7.29
N GLY A 26 2.80 11.15 8.51
CA GLY A 26 3.52 10.88 9.75
C GLY A 26 3.30 9.46 10.28
N THR A 27 2.23 8.77 9.85
CA THR A 27 1.93 7.37 10.23
C THR A 27 1.31 6.59 9.06
N ILE A 28 1.22 5.26 9.21
CA ILE A 28 0.51 4.41 8.24
C ILE A 28 -0.96 4.79 8.09
N GLN A 29 -1.65 5.09 9.19
CA GLN A 29 -3.05 5.52 9.15
C GLN A 29 -3.22 6.79 8.32
N GLU A 30 -2.40 7.81 8.60
CA GLU A 30 -2.40 9.06 7.84
C GLU A 30 -2.05 8.84 6.37
N LEU A 31 -1.12 7.91 6.08
CA LEU A 31 -0.76 7.55 4.71
C LEU A 31 -1.96 6.97 3.95
N ILE A 32 -2.68 6.02 4.55
CA ILE A 32 -3.88 5.41 3.94
C ILE A 32 -4.94 6.48 3.68
N ASP A 33 -5.21 7.34 4.67
CA ASP A 33 -6.17 8.44 4.54
C ASP A 33 -5.75 9.46 3.47
N ARG A 34 -4.45 9.74 3.35
CA ARG A 34 -3.90 10.61 2.32
C ARG A 34 -4.05 10.00 0.93
N LEU A 35 -3.70 8.73 0.78
CA LEU A 35 -3.84 8.02 -0.48
C LEU A 35 -5.31 7.96 -0.92
N ASP A 36 -6.27 7.83 0.00
CA ASP A 36 -7.69 7.82 -0.35
C ASP A 36 -8.22 9.18 -0.79
N ARG A 37 -7.69 10.28 -0.26
CA ARG A 37 -8.00 11.63 -0.76
C ARG A 37 -7.51 11.85 -2.20
N GLU A 38 -6.37 11.28 -2.56
CA GLU A 38 -5.78 11.42 -3.90
C GLU A 38 -6.29 10.37 -4.90
N TYR A 39 -6.59 9.17 -4.41
CA TYR A 39 -7.01 7.98 -5.15
C TYR A 39 -8.23 7.37 -4.48
N ALA A 40 -9.38 8.04 -4.64
CA ALA A 40 -10.64 7.67 -4.01
C ALA A 40 -10.97 6.18 -4.19
N GLY A 41 -11.22 5.50 -3.07
CA GLY A 41 -11.59 4.09 -3.03
C GLY A 41 -10.43 3.14 -2.71
N ILE A 42 -9.18 3.63 -2.64
CA ILE A 42 -8.06 2.80 -2.20
C ILE A 42 -8.23 2.36 -0.74
N LYS A 43 -8.75 3.21 0.15
CA LYS A 43 -8.99 2.82 1.55
C LYS A 43 -9.99 1.68 1.66
N GLY A 44 -11.05 1.68 0.83
CA GLY A 44 -12.00 0.56 0.76
C GLY A 44 -11.38 -0.78 0.33
N ARG A 45 -10.24 -0.75 -0.38
CA ARG A 45 -9.46 -1.95 -0.75
C ARG A 45 -8.52 -2.41 0.36
N LEU A 46 -8.06 -1.50 1.22
CA LEU A 46 -7.05 -1.77 2.26
C LEU A 46 -7.65 -2.02 3.64
N CYS A 47 -8.77 -1.38 3.94
CA CYS A 47 -9.43 -1.37 5.24
C CYS A 47 -10.85 -1.98 5.16
N GLU A 48 -11.31 -2.48 6.30
CA GLU A 48 -12.71 -2.78 6.60
C GLU A 48 -13.48 -1.47 6.89
N GLU A 49 -14.81 -1.55 7.04
CA GLU A 49 -15.68 -0.39 7.29
C GLU A 49 -15.42 0.30 8.63
N ASP A 50 -14.91 -0.44 9.62
CA ASP A 50 -14.52 0.08 10.94
C ASP A 50 -13.15 0.79 10.93
N GLY A 51 -12.48 0.83 9.78
CA GLY A 51 -11.17 1.45 9.59
C GLY A 51 -9.98 0.52 9.82
N ASN A 52 -10.19 -0.71 10.30
CA ASN A 52 -9.11 -1.67 10.50
C ASN A 52 -8.54 -2.15 9.16
N ILE A 53 -7.23 -2.36 9.08
CA ILE A 53 -6.58 -2.93 7.90
C ILE A 53 -7.06 -4.38 7.73
N ARG A 54 -7.50 -4.74 6.52
CA ARG A 54 -8.03 -6.08 6.22
C ARG A 54 -6.96 -7.13 6.51
N ARG A 55 -7.36 -8.28 7.07
CA ARG A 55 -6.45 -9.39 7.44
C ARG A 55 -5.54 -9.86 6.29
N PHE A 56 -6.04 -9.82 5.06
CA PHE A 56 -5.30 -10.24 3.87
C PHE A 56 -4.48 -9.12 3.24
N ILE A 57 -4.32 -7.97 3.91
CA ILE A 57 -3.45 -6.89 3.48
C ILE A 57 -2.29 -6.82 4.47
N ASN A 58 -1.09 -7.03 3.97
CA ASN A 58 0.14 -6.83 4.72
C ASN A 58 0.74 -5.48 4.29
N ILE A 59 1.21 -4.71 5.26
CA ILE A 59 1.88 -3.44 5.01
C ILE A 59 3.25 -3.52 5.68
N TYR A 60 4.27 -3.10 4.96
CA TYR A 60 5.65 -3.11 5.43
C TYR A 60 6.21 -1.69 5.42
N VAL A 61 7.02 -1.34 6.41
CA VAL A 61 7.87 -0.14 6.41
C VAL A 61 9.31 -0.62 6.37
N ASN A 62 10.05 -0.26 5.31
CA ASN A 62 11.43 -0.73 5.09
C ASN A 62 11.61 -2.23 5.34
N GLU A 63 10.73 -3.05 4.73
CA GLU A 63 10.74 -4.52 4.81
C GLU A 63 10.21 -5.12 6.13
N GLU A 64 9.88 -4.30 7.14
CA GLU A 64 9.32 -4.77 8.42
C GLU A 64 7.78 -4.68 8.44
N ASP A 65 7.10 -5.79 8.73
CA ASP A 65 5.62 -5.83 8.78
C ASP A 65 5.12 -5.00 9.97
N ILE A 66 4.20 -4.07 9.70
CA ILE A 66 3.66 -3.15 10.70
C ILE A 66 2.99 -3.87 11.88
N ARG A 67 2.59 -5.13 11.73
CA ARG A 67 2.02 -5.96 12.81
C ARG A 67 3.03 -6.28 13.91
N PHE A 68 4.33 -6.25 13.60
CA PHE A 68 5.41 -6.36 14.60
C PHE A 68 5.90 -4.99 15.08
N LEU A 69 5.36 -3.90 14.50
CA LEU A 69 5.60 -2.52 14.90
C LEU A 69 4.42 -2.00 15.72
N GLN A 70 3.85 -0.84 15.35
CA GLN A 70 2.73 -0.20 16.03
C GLN A 70 1.45 -0.25 15.18
N GLY A 71 1.37 -1.19 14.24
CA GLY A 71 0.22 -1.33 13.34
C GLY A 71 -0.05 -0.06 12.54
N PRO A 72 -1.31 0.39 12.40
CA PRO A 72 -1.65 1.64 11.73
C PRO A 72 -0.99 2.89 12.34
N ALA A 73 -0.61 2.86 13.62
CA ALA A 73 0.07 3.96 14.29
C ALA A 73 1.59 3.97 14.06
N THR A 74 2.13 3.03 13.27
CA THR A 74 3.57 2.97 12.95
C THR A 74 4.02 4.30 12.36
N PRO A 75 5.01 4.99 12.99
CA PRO A 75 5.48 6.28 12.53
C PRO A 75 6.30 6.14 11.25
N LEU A 76 6.18 7.12 10.36
CA LEU A 76 6.90 7.20 9.10
C LEU A 76 7.91 8.35 9.13
N LYS A 77 9.08 8.10 8.55
CA LYS A 77 10.16 9.07 8.42
C LYS A 77 10.38 9.43 6.94
N PRO A 78 10.90 10.63 6.65
CA PRO A 78 11.31 10.96 5.28
C PRO A 78 12.27 9.92 4.71
N GLY A 79 11.96 9.42 3.51
CA GLY A 79 12.77 8.41 2.84
C GLY A 79 12.38 6.96 3.13
N ASP A 80 11.45 6.71 4.05
CA ASP A 80 10.92 5.36 4.26
C ASP A 80 10.19 4.84 3.01
N GLU A 81 10.32 3.53 2.78
CA GLU A 81 9.54 2.81 1.79
C GLU A 81 8.40 2.04 2.47
N VAL A 82 7.17 2.28 2.00
CA VAL A 82 5.97 1.57 2.44
C VAL A 82 5.50 0.63 1.34
N SER A 83 5.46 -0.67 1.62
CA SER A 83 5.01 -1.68 0.66
C SER A 83 3.65 -2.26 1.05
N ILE A 84 2.70 -2.24 0.11
CA ILE A 84 1.38 -2.86 0.28
C ILE A 84 1.39 -4.20 -0.44
N VAL A 85 1.18 -5.29 0.31
CA VAL A 85 1.22 -6.66 -0.22
C VAL A 85 -0.10 -7.37 0.10
N PRO A 86 -0.97 -7.60 -0.90
CA PRO A 86 -2.15 -8.42 -0.73
C PRO A 86 -1.71 -9.88 -0.56
N ALA A 87 -2.22 -10.54 0.48
CA ALA A 87 -2.10 -11.97 0.69
C ALA A 87 -2.99 -12.71 -0.31
N ILE A 88 -2.57 -12.75 -1.58
CA ILE A 88 -3.19 -13.59 -2.60
C ILE A 88 -2.39 -14.90 -2.62
N ALA A 89 -3.08 -16.03 -2.40
CA ALA A 89 -2.53 -17.33 -2.72
C ALA A 89 -2.23 -17.37 -4.23
N GLY A 90 -0.95 -17.43 -4.58
CA GLY A 90 -0.36 -17.66 -5.91
C GLY A 90 -1.25 -17.47 -7.15
N GLY A 91 -0.92 -16.46 -7.96
CA GLY A 91 -1.36 -16.36 -9.35
C GLY A 91 -0.18 -16.04 -10.24
N THR A 92 0.43 -17.07 -10.84
CA THR A 92 1.40 -16.93 -11.92
C THR A 92 0.76 -16.27 -13.14
N SER A 93 1.54 -15.41 -13.80
CA SER A 93 1.51 -15.00 -15.22
C SER A 93 1.30 -13.49 -15.46
N ASP A 94 2.33 -12.68 -15.18
CA ASP A 94 2.67 -11.59 -16.09
C ASP A 94 4.04 -11.95 -16.69
N GLY A 95 3.98 -12.68 -17.79
CA GLY A 95 5.15 -13.32 -18.40
C GLY A 95 4.86 -13.70 -19.84
N ARG A 96 4.50 -12.70 -20.66
CA ARG A 96 4.90 -12.52 -22.07
C ARG A 96 4.02 -11.49 -22.77
N ARG A 97 4.58 -10.30 -22.99
CA ARG A 97 4.42 -9.61 -24.28
C ARG A 97 5.75 -9.70 -24.98
N GLU A 98 5.98 -10.78 -25.71
CA GLU A 98 6.89 -10.76 -26.85
C GLU A 98 6.02 -10.49 -28.08
N LYS A 99 6.18 -9.29 -28.63
CA LYS A 99 5.96 -9.07 -30.05
C LYS A 99 7.18 -9.67 -30.76
N ASP A 100 6.96 -10.67 -31.60
CA ASP A 100 7.39 -10.68 -33.00
C ASP A 100 6.67 -11.80 -33.75
#